data_AF-A0AAP5HJE8-F1
#
_entry.id   AF-A0AAP5HJE8-F1
#
_cell.length_a   1.000
_cell.length_b   1.000
_cell.length_c   1.000
_cell.angle_alpha   90.00
_cell.angle_beta   90.00
_cell.angle_gamma   90.00
#
_symmetry.space_group_name_H-M   'P 1'
#
loop_
_entity.id
_entity.type
_entity.pdbx_description
1 polymer ?
#
loop_
_entity_poly.entity_id
_entity_poly.type
_entity_poly.pdbx_seq_one_letter_code
_entity_poly.pdbx_strand_id
1 'polypeptide(L)'
;MSRKANAAGLEVSPFPSESEDEIYVAVGRALTAWERLDTALAMTFGSFVGTQHVVALRALGRIESPAARLQVLLEAFQSSSPAVQRSLPSYEATVKSVMRLTEARNAVAHGQVQGIQITGRQKGFYLVPGLSASRKAAHPARTNISAVLAADSEAQIISHVFDYALNAGKVLAFAEEFDALRAEVERWCLPSATMVFHAEKE
;
A
#
# COMPACT_ATOMS: atom_id res chain seq x y z
N MET A 1 7.34 -16.09 20.84
CA MET A 1 7.70 -16.07 19.39
C MET A 1 7.23 -14.75 18.81
N SER A 2 8.14 -13.88 18.40
CA SER A 2 7.80 -12.62 17.71
C SER A 2 7.09 -12.95 16.39
N ARG A 3 5.92 -12.35 16.13
CA ARG A 3 5.26 -12.49 14.82
C ARG A 3 6.21 -11.88 13.78
N LYS A 4 6.72 -12.70 12.87
CA LYS A 4 7.54 -12.22 11.75
C LYS A 4 6.72 -11.21 10.94
N ALA A 5 7.37 -10.13 10.51
CA ALA A 5 6.79 -9.21 9.54
C ALA A 5 6.19 -10.00 8.36
N ASN A 6 4.99 -9.63 7.92
CA ASN A 6 4.45 -10.22 6.71
C ASN A 6 5.22 -9.73 5.48
N ALA A 7 4.97 -10.33 4.32
CA ALA A 7 5.68 -9.99 3.07
C ALA A 7 5.54 -8.51 2.65
N ALA A 8 4.58 -7.79 3.23
CA ALA A 8 4.33 -6.37 3.02
C ALA A 8 5.03 -5.45 4.05
N GLY A 9 5.88 -6.00 4.92
CA GLY A 9 6.62 -5.22 5.91
C GLY A 9 5.75 -4.63 7.02
N LEU A 10 4.54 -5.16 7.23
CA LEU A 10 3.66 -4.76 8.34
C LEU A 10 4.16 -5.41 9.62
N GLU A 11 4.61 -4.58 10.55
CA GLU A 11 5.15 -4.96 11.84
C GLU A 11 4.77 -3.93 12.91
N VAL A 12 4.96 -4.28 14.18
CA VAL A 12 4.81 -3.32 15.28
C VAL A 12 6.03 -2.42 15.30
N SER A 13 5.79 -1.11 15.16
CA SER A 13 6.83 -0.11 15.27
C SER A 13 7.39 -0.09 16.70
N PRO A 14 8.71 0.08 16.87
CA PRO A 14 9.33 0.01 18.20
C PRO A 14 8.92 1.14 19.13
N PHE A 15 8.53 2.29 18.56
CA PHE A 15 8.11 3.49 19.28
C PHE A 15 6.83 4.07 18.67
N PRO A 16 5.93 4.64 19.48
CA PRO A 16 4.72 5.29 19.01
C PRO A 16 5.00 6.64 18.36
N SER A 17 4.02 7.18 17.63
CA SER A 17 3.97 8.61 17.29
C SER A 17 3.57 9.44 18.50
N GLU A 18 4.01 10.69 18.55
CA GLU A 18 3.72 11.61 19.67
C GLU A 18 2.29 12.15 19.61
N SER A 19 1.73 12.27 18.40
CA SER A 19 0.37 12.76 18.16
C SER A 19 -0.38 11.96 17.09
N GLU A 20 -1.71 12.07 17.10
CA GLU A 20 -2.58 11.51 16.05
C GLU A 20 -2.32 12.18 14.69
N ASP A 21 -2.08 13.50 14.70
CA ASP A 21 -1.87 14.31 13.51
C ASP A 21 -0.66 13.85 12.69
N GLU A 22 0.43 13.44 13.34
CA GLU A 22 1.58 12.85 12.65
C GLU A 22 1.19 11.63 11.80
N ILE A 23 0.31 10.78 12.34
CA ILE A 23 -0.16 9.58 11.65
C ILE A 23 -1.12 9.98 10.53
N TYR A 24 -2.05 10.90 10.77
CA TYR A 24 -2.97 11.37 9.73
C TYR A 24 -2.23 11.98 8.53
N VAL A 25 -1.21 12.80 8.78
CA VAL A 25 -0.36 13.37 7.73
C VAL A 25 0.40 12.27 6.99
N ALA A 26 0.98 11.30 7.71
CA ALA A 26 1.69 10.18 7.10
C ALA A 26 0.76 9.31 6.22
N VAL A 27 -0.45 9.00 6.69
CA VAL A 27 -1.48 8.27 5.95
C VAL A 27 -1.84 9.00 4.66
N GLY A 28 -2.11 10.31 4.74
CA GLY A 28 -2.44 11.13 3.56
C GLY A 28 -1.31 11.11 2.52
N ARG A 29 -0.05 11.23 2.94
CA ARG A 29 1.12 11.14 2.07
C ARG A 29 1.25 9.76 1.42
N ALA A 30 1.13 8.69 2.20
CA ALA A 30 1.24 7.32 1.71
C ALA A 30 0.14 6.97 0.69
N LEU A 31 -1.12 7.35 0.97
CA LEU A 31 -2.22 7.12 0.03
C LEU A 31 -2.07 7.97 -1.24
N THR A 32 -1.62 9.23 -1.11
CA THR A 32 -1.34 10.06 -2.29
C THR A 32 -0.21 9.46 -3.15
N ALA A 33 0.88 8.99 -2.54
CA ALA A 33 1.97 8.34 -3.25
C ALA A 33 1.50 7.05 -3.94
N TRP A 34 0.67 6.25 -3.27
CA TRP A 34 0.04 5.07 -3.87
C TRP A 34 -0.81 5.42 -5.10
N GLU A 35 -1.71 6.40 -5.01
CA GLU A 35 -2.58 6.76 -6.14
C GLU A 35 -1.77 7.29 -7.34
N ARG A 36 -0.66 7.98 -7.10
CA ARG A 36 0.26 8.40 -8.18
C ARG A 36 0.95 7.20 -8.84
N LEU A 37 1.39 6.22 -8.04
CA LEU A 37 1.97 4.97 -8.55
C LEU A 37 0.94 4.16 -9.36
N ASP A 38 -0.27 3.97 -8.82
CA ASP A 38 -1.37 3.23 -9.48
C ASP A 38 -1.77 3.92 -10.79
N THR A 39 -1.83 5.25 -10.81
CA THR A 39 -2.07 6.03 -12.04
C THR A 39 -0.96 5.84 -13.06
N ALA A 40 0.31 5.93 -12.66
CA ALA A 40 1.44 5.75 -13.55
C ALA A 40 1.45 4.33 -14.18
N LEU A 41 1.13 3.31 -13.38
CA LEU A 41 0.95 1.94 -13.87
C LEU A 41 -0.25 1.81 -14.80
N ALA A 42 -1.39 2.43 -14.47
CA ALA A 42 -2.57 2.41 -15.32
C ALA A 42 -2.30 3.03 -16.70
N MET A 43 -1.44 4.05 -16.78
CA MET A 43 -1.05 4.67 -18.05
C MET A 43 -0.31 3.71 -18.99
N THR A 44 0.41 2.72 -18.46
CA THR A 44 1.11 1.71 -19.29
C THR A 44 0.13 0.76 -19.98
N PHE A 45 -1.04 0.52 -19.38
CA PHE A 45 -2.04 -0.42 -19.87
C PHE A 45 -2.50 -0.09 -21.30
N GLY A 46 -2.79 1.19 -21.58
CA GLY A 46 -3.23 1.64 -22.91
C GLY A 46 -2.22 1.30 -24.01
N SER A 47 -0.92 1.38 -23.69
CA SER A 47 0.16 1.03 -24.62
C SER A 47 0.20 -0.47 -24.92
N PHE A 48 -0.18 -1.33 -23.97
CA PHE A 48 -0.16 -2.78 -24.18
C PHE A 48 -1.38 -3.28 -24.96
N VAL A 49 -2.55 -2.69 -24.74
CA VAL A 49 -3.79 -3.15 -25.39
C VAL A 49 -4.04 -2.48 -26.75
N GLY A 50 -3.19 -1.54 -27.17
CA GLY A 50 -3.27 -0.90 -28.49
C GLY A 50 -4.55 -0.09 -28.73
N THR A 51 -5.17 0.44 -27.67
CA THR A 51 -6.43 1.21 -27.75
C THR A 51 -6.26 2.63 -27.24
N GLN A 52 -7.30 3.45 -27.36
CA GLN A 52 -7.32 4.78 -26.76
C GLN A 52 -7.14 4.67 -25.24
N HIS A 53 -6.11 5.33 -24.71
CA HIS A 53 -5.76 5.25 -23.30
C HIS A 53 -6.92 5.62 -22.37
N VAL A 54 -7.77 6.60 -22.71
CA VAL A 54 -8.90 6.99 -21.86
C VAL A 54 -9.90 5.84 -21.68
N VAL A 55 -10.17 5.07 -22.73
CA VAL A 55 -11.07 3.91 -22.66
C VAL A 55 -10.42 2.80 -21.84
N ALA A 56 -9.13 2.53 -22.07
CA ALA A 56 -8.36 1.54 -21.32
C ALA A 56 -8.31 1.86 -19.82
N LEU A 57 -8.02 3.13 -19.47
CA LEU A 57 -7.97 3.63 -18.10
C LEU A 57 -9.33 3.52 -17.41
N ARG A 58 -10.42 3.89 -18.08
CA ARG A 58 -11.78 3.75 -17.54
C ARG A 58 -12.13 2.29 -17.27
N ALA A 59 -11.79 1.39 -18.18
CA ALA A 59 -12.03 -0.05 -17.99
C ALA A 59 -11.22 -0.60 -16.82
N LEU A 60 -9.92 -0.27 -16.75
CA LEU A 60 -9.05 -0.68 -15.65
C LEU A 60 -9.53 -0.11 -14.29
N GLY A 61 -10.00 1.13 -14.28
CA GLY A 61 -10.56 1.80 -13.10
C GLY A 61 -11.87 1.20 -12.58
N ARG A 62 -12.57 0.37 -13.37
CA ARG A 62 -13.76 -0.38 -12.89
C ARG A 62 -13.40 -1.58 -12.02
N ILE A 63 -12.13 -1.99 -12.01
CA ILE A 63 -11.67 -3.08 -11.16
C ILE A 63 -11.37 -2.52 -9.77
N GLU A 64 -12.20 -2.87 -8.81
CA GLU A 64 -12.15 -2.34 -7.43
C GLU A 64 -10.91 -2.82 -6.67
N SER A 65 -10.49 -4.08 -6.89
CA SER A 65 -9.36 -4.67 -6.19
C SER A 65 -8.03 -4.21 -6.81
N PRO A 66 -7.14 -3.54 -6.05
CA PRO A 66 -5.84 -3.13 -6.58
C PRO A 66 -4.98 -4.33 -7.03
N ALA A 67 -5.04 -5.45 -6.31
CA ALA A 67 -4.35 -6.67 -6.71
C ALA A 67 -4.86 -7.22 -8.05
N ALA A 68 -6.18 -7.14 -8.29
CA ALA A 68 -6.75 -7.56 -9.57
C ALA A 68 -6.35 -6.62 -10.72
N ARG A 69 -6.27 -5.31 -10.48
CA ARG A 69 -5.73 -4.35 -11.47
C ARG A 69 -4.29 -4.67 -11.86
N LEU A 70 -3.44 -4.94 -10.87
CA LEU A 70 -2.04 -5.31 -11.10
C LEU A 70 -1.90 -6.63 -11.88
N GLN A 71 -2.77 -7.61 -11.61
CA GLN A 71 -2.79 -8.84 -12.40
C GLN A 71 -3.15 -8.55 -13.87
N VAL A 72 -4.19 -7.75 -14.12
CA VAL A 72 -4.60 -7.38 -15.48
C VAL A 72 -3.48 -6.65 -16.22
N LEU A 73 -2.77 -5.75 -15.53
CA LEU A 73 -1.58 -5.07 -16.07
C LEU A 73 -0.47 -6.06 -16.45
N LEU A 74 -0.23 -7.08 -15.63
CA LEU A 74 0.78 -8.11 -15.88
C LEU A 74 0.38 -8.99 -17.08
N GLU A 75 -0.86 -9.45 -17.13
CA GLU A 75 -1.38 -10.25 -18.25
C GLU A 75 -1.33 -9.48 -19.58
N ALA A 76 -1.67 -8.18 -19.56
CA ALA A 76 -1.59 -7.32 -20.74
C ALA A 76 -0.15 -7.17 -21.23
N PHE A 77 0.81 -7.00 -20.32
CA PHE A 77 2.23 -6.97 -20.65
C PHE A 77 2.72 -8.30 -21.22
N GLN A 78 2.35 -9.43 -20.62
CA GLN A 78 2.75 -10.76 -21.08
C GLN A 78 2.11 -11.14 -22.43
N SER A 79 0.96 -10.56 -22.75
CA SER A 79 0.29 -10.69 -24.05
C SER A 79 0.82 -9.71 -25.11
N SER A 80 1.66 -8.75 -24.73
CA SER A 80 2.23 -7.76 -25.65
C SER A 80 3.32 -8.38 -26.54
N SER A 81 3.67 -7.68 -27.63
CA SER A 81 4.69 -8.18 -28.56
C SER A 81 6.06 -8.38 -27.88
N PRO A 82 6.90 -9.34 -28.35
CA PRO A 82 8.26 -9.52 -27.83
C PRO A 82 9.15 -8.26 -27.92
N ALA A 83 8.85 -7.33 -28.83
CA ALA A 83 9.55 -6.05 -28.90
C ALA A 83 9.22 -5.17 -27.68
N VAL A 84 7.94 -5.08 -27.30
CA VAL A 84 7.50 -4.34 -26.11
C VAL A 84 8.08 -4.96 -24.84
N GLN A 85 8.00 -6.28 -24.70
CA GLN A 85 8.56 -6.97 -23.53
C GLN A 85 10.07 -6.72 -23.36
N ARG A 86 10.84 -6.77 -24.46
CA ARG A 86 12.28 -6.45 -24.43
C ARG A 86 12.58 -4.98 -24.12
N SER A 87 11.68 -4.07 -24.48
CA SER A 87 11.85 -2.64 -24.17
C SER A 87 11.60 -2.32 -22.69
N LEU A 88 10.91 -3.20 -21.95
CA LEU A 88 10.57 -3.01 -20.54
C LEU A 88 11.02 -4.22 -19.68
N PRO A 89 12.33 -4.51 -19.61
CA PRO A 89 12.82 -5.75 -18.98
C PRO A 89 12.53 -5.85 -17.48
N SER A 90 12.29 -4.73 -16.78
CA SER A 90 11.95 -4.72 -15.35
C SER A 90 10.45 -4.71 -15.05
N TYR A 91 9.57 -4.56 -16.06
CA TYR A 91 8.14 -4.33 -15.84
C TYR A 91 7.49 -5.36 -14.91
N GLU A 92 7.67 -6.64 -15.22
CA GLU A 92 7.10 -7.73 -14.43
C GLU A 92 7.63 -7.73 -12.99
N ALA A 93 8.92 -7.47 -12.81
CA ALA A 93 9.53 -7.40 -11.48
C ALA A 93 8.96 -6.22 -10.67
N THR A 94 8.82 -5.04 -11.29
CA THR A 94 8.24 -3.85 -10.68
C THR A 94 6.78 -4.10 -10.28
N VAL A 95 5.93 -4.62 -11.19
CA VAL A 95 4.52 -4.92 -10.87
C VAL A 95 4.43 -5.93 -9.73
N LYS A 96 5.26 -6.98 -9.72
CA LYS A 96 5.32 -7.96 -8.63
C LYS A 96 5.74 -7.32 -7.29
N SER A 97 6.64 -6.34 -7.30
CA SER A 97 6.97 -5.57 -6.10
C SER A 97 5.77 -4.76 -5.60
N VAL A 98 5.06 -4.09 -6.50
CA VAL A 98 3.83 -3.33 -6.16
C VAL A 98 2.75 -4.25 -5.59
N MET A 99 2.57 -5.45 -6.16
CA MET A 99 1.61 -6.44 -5.66
C MET A 99 1.87 -6.82 -4.20
N ARG A 100 3.14 -6.96 -3.79
CA ARG A 100 3.51 -7.27 -2.40
C ARG A 100 3.11 -6.16 -1.43
N LEU A 101 3.07 -4.91 -1.91
CA LEU A 101 2.72 -3.75 -1.08
C LEU A 101 1.22 -3.46 -1.04
N THR A 102 0.39 -4.18 -1.79
CA THR A 102 -1.08 -4.01 -1.75
C THR A 102 -1.65 -4.24 -0.34
N GLU A 103 -1.06 -5.17 0.43
CA GLU A 103 -1.46 -5.39 1.82
C GLU A 103 -1.08 -4.22 2.72
N ALA A 104 0.10 -3.61 2.51
CA ALA A 104 0.52 -2.41 3.22
C ALA A 104 -0.39 -1.22 2.90
N ARG A 105 -0.71 -1.00 1.62
CA ARG A 105 -1.69 0.02 1.20
C ARG A 105 -3.03 -0.16 1.88
N ASN A 106 -3.55 -1.40 1.92
CA ASN A 106 -4.83 -1.67 2.56
C ASN A 106 -4.78 -1.46 4.08
N ALA A 107 -3.66 -1.79 4.73
CA ALA A 107 -3.44 -1.48 6.13
C ALA A 107 -3.42 0.04 6.40
N VAL A 108 -2.79 0.81 5.52
CA VAL A 108 -2.77 2.28 5.60
C VAL A 108 -4.16 2.88 5.37
N ALA A 109 -4.89 2.40 4.36
CA ALA A 109 -6.20 2.93 3.97
C ALA A 109 -7.32 2.62 4.97
N HIS A 110 -7.25 1.46 5.63
CA HIS A 110 -8.31 0.96 6.53
C HIS A 110 -7.87 0.87 7.99
N GLY A 111 -6.65 1.28 8.30
CA GLY A 111 -6.15 1.34 9.66
C GLY A 111 -6.89 2.39 10.47
N GLN A 112 -6.93 2.19 11.78
CA GLN A 112 -7.50 3.13 12.74
C GLN A 112 -6.36 3.71 13.58
N VAL A 113 -6.35 5.04 13.74
CA VAL A 113 -5.44 5.68 14.68
C VAL A 113 -5.95 5.42 16.09
N GLN A 114 -5.08 4.88 16.94
CA GLN A 114 -5.42 4.55 18.31
C GLN A 114 -4.32 5.00 19.27
N GLY A 115 -4.73 5.75 20.29
CA GLY A 115 -3.90 6.01 21.46
C GLY A 115 -3.76 4.74 22.30
N ILE A 116 -2.52 4.31 22.53
CA ILE A 116 -2.22 3.13 23.34
C ILE A 116 -1.88 3.55 24.76
N GLN A 117 -2.57 2.93 25.72
CA GLN A 117 -2.29 3.08 27.15
C GLN A 117 -1.74 1.76 27.69
N ILE A 118 -0.60 1.82 28.37
CA ILE A 118 0.02 0.69 29.06
C ILE A 118 0.16 1.08 30.53
N THR A 119 -0.33 0.23 31.42
CA THR A 119 -0.33 0.45 32.89
C THR A 119 -0.94 1.81 33.30
N GLY A 120 -1.98 2.24 32.59
CA GLY A 120 -2.68 3.51 32.85
C GLY A 120 -1.93 4.76 32.38
N ARG A 121 -0.80 4.62 31.69
CA ARG A 121 -0.05 5.72 31.10
C ARG A 121 -0.23 5.72 29.58
N GLN A 122 -0.55 6.88 29.02
CA GLN A 122 -0.55 7.07 27.57
C GLN A 122 0.88 6.98 27.05
N LYS A 123 1.09 6.09 26.08
CA LYS A 123 2.41 5.85 25.47
C LYS A 123 2.58 6.59 24.16
N GLY A 124 1.49 6.79 23.44
CA GLY A 124 1.44 7.52 22.18
C GLY A 124 0.44 6.87 21.23
N PHE A 125 0.62 7.10 19.94
CA PHE A 125 -0.35 6.71 18.92
C PHE A 125 0.25 5.74 17.89
N TYR A 126 -0.60 4.85 17.39
CA TYR A 126 -0.28 3.95 16.28
C TYR A 126 -1.46 3.87 15.31
N LEU A 127 -1.16 3.56 14.06
CA LEU A 127 -2.11 3.03 13.10
C LEU A 127 -2.21 1.52 13.28
N VAL A 128 -3.37 1.04 13.71
CA VAL A 128 -3.64 -0.37 14.01
C VAL A 128 -4.76 -0.91 13.12
N PRO A 129 -4.94 -2.24 13.01
CA PRO A 129 -6.09 -2.80 12.30
C PRO A 129 -7.42 -2.24 12.82
N GLY A 130 -8.29 -1.79 11.92
CA GLY A 130 -9.65 -1.37 12.29
C GLY A 130 -10.45 -2.52 12.92
N LEU A 131 -11.35 -2.19 13.85
CA LEU A 131 -12.13 -3.18 14.62
C LEU A 131 -13.03 -4.07 13.74
N SER A 132 -13.49 -3.56 12.59
CA SER A 132 -14.31 -4.29 11.63
C SER A 132 -13.51 -5.29 10.78
N ALA A 133 -12.17 -5.21 10.78
CA ALA A 133 -11.30 -6.17 10.12
C ALA A 133 -11.17 -7.45 10.97
N SER A 134 -12.26 -8.20 11.11
CA SER A 134 -12.42 -9.34 12.05
C SER A 134 -11.34 -10.44 11.97
N ARG A 135 -10.56 -10.52 10.89
CA ARG A 135 -9.42 -11.44 10.78
C ARG A 135 -8.11 -10.90 11.38
N LYS A 136 -7.95 -9.57 11.46
CA LYS A 136 -6.72 -8.86 11.87
C LYS A 136 -6.88 -7.96 13.10
N ALA A 137 -8.11 -7.71 13.54
CA ALA A 137 -8.40 -6.91 14.72
C ALA A 137 -7.88 -7.58 15.99
N ALA A 138 -7.55 -6.76 16.99
CA ALA A 138 -7.26 -7.19 18.35
C ALA A 138 -8.45 -8.02 18.86
N HIS A 139 -8.34 -9.34 18.81
CA HIS A 139 -9.35 -10.24 19.37
C HIS A 139 -8.99 -10.47 20.84
N PRO A 140 -9.81 -10.05 21.81
CA PRO A 140 -9.57 -10.35 23.23
C PRO A 140 -9.45 -11.86 23.49
N ALA A 141 -10.16 -12.67 22.69
CA ALA A 141 -10.08 -14.12 22.70
C ALA A 141 -8.75 -14.71 22.15
N ARG A 142 -7.93 -13.89 21.47
CA ARG A 142 -6.61 -14.26 20.92
C ARG A 142 -5.46 -13.58 21.66
N THR A 143 -5.73 -12.57 22.48
CA THR A 143 -4.71 -11.94 23.32
C THR A 143 -4.26 -12.94 24.38
N ASN A 144 -3.04 -13.44 24.24
CA ASN A 144 -2.45 -14.30 25.25
C ASN A 144 -2.05 -13.44 26.46
N ILE A 145 -2.96 -13.34 27.44
CA ILE A 145 -2.76 -12.53 28.66
C ILE A 145 -1.46 -12.93 29.36
N SER A 146 -1.15 -14.22 29.46
CA SER A 146 0.09 -14.69 30.06
C SER A 146 1.33 -14.19 29.32
N ALA A 147 1.29 -14.11 27.99
CA ALA A 147 2.37 -13.55 27.18
C ALA A 147 2.48 -12.02 27.33
N VAL A 148 1.36 -11.32 27.46
CA VAL A 148 1.35 -9.87 27.75
C VAL A 148 1.96 -9.58 29.12
N LEU A 149 1.63 -10.38 30.14
CA LEU A 149 2.19 -10.24 31.49
C LEU A 149 3.68 -10.59 31.55
N ALA A 150 4.15 -11.46 30.65
CA ALA A 150 5.55 -11.86 30.55
C ALA A 150 6.38 -11.01 29.56
N ALA A 151 5.79 -9.98 28.95
CA ALA A 151 6.48 -9.15 27.98
C ALA A 151 7.47 -8.20 28.67
N ASP A 152 8.68 -8.13 28.13
CA ASP A 152 9.78 -7.31 28.65
C ASP A 152 9.80 -5.89 28.05
N SER A 153 8.90 -5.60 27.10
CA SER A 153 8.83 -4.30 26.43
C SER A 153 7.42 -3.96 25.94
N GLU A 154 7.17 -2.66 25.72
CA GLU A 154 5.91 -2.15 25.20
C GLU A 154 5.61 -2.68 23.78
N ALA A 155 6.62 -2.72 22.92
CA ALA A 155 6.49 -3.27 21.58
C ALA A 155 6.07 -4.76 21.60
N GLN A 156 6.58 -5.55 22.55
CA GLN A 156 6.15 -6.93 22.72
C GLN A 156 4.69 -7.01 23.17
N ILE A 157 4.27 -6.19 24.15
CA ILE A 157 2.86 -6.11 24.59
C ILE A 157 1.95 -5.82 23.38
N ILE A 158 2.29 -4.80 22.60
CA ILE A 158 1.51 -4.39 21.43
C ILE A 158 1.46 -5.50 20.38
N SER A 159 2.57 -6.20 20.13
CA SER A 159 2.62 -7.34 19.18
C SER A 159 1.78 -8.55 19.59
N HIS A 160 1.44 -8.67 20.88
CA HIS A 160 0.51 -9.69 21.36
C HIS A 160 -0.96 -9.30 21.19
N VAL A 161 -1.23 -8.01 20.99
CA VAL A 161 -2.58 -7.45 20.85
C VAL A 161 -2.94 -7.24 19.38
N PHE A 162 -2.04 -6.67 18.59
CA PHE A 162 -2.29 -6.29 17.21
C PHE A 162 -1.41 -7.07 16.22
N ASP A 163 -1.94 -7.34 15.04
CA ASP A 163 -1.16 -7.90 13.92
C ASP A 163 -0.09 -6.92 13.42
N TYR A 164 -0.39 -5.63 13.45
CA TYR A 164 0.54 -4.55 13.18
C TYR A 164 0.20 -3.32 14.03
N ALA A 165 1.18 -2.46 14.27
CA ALA A 165 0.98 -1.16 14.88
C ALA A 165 2.01 -0.20 14.30
N LEU A 166 1.61 0.64 13.35
CA LEU A 166 2.52 1.49 12.59
C LEU A 166 2.59 2.88 13.22
N ASN A 167 3.78 3.38 13.47
CA ASN A 167 3.95 4.81 13.75
C ASN A 167 4.01 5.61 12.44
N ALA A 168 4.06 6.93 12.54
CA ALA A 168 4.10 7.84 11.39
C ALA A 168 5.31 7.57 10.49
N GLY A 169 6.48 7.32 11.07
CA GLY A 169 7.72 7.01 10.32
C GLY A 169 7.58 5.76 9.45
N LYS A 170 6.97 4.69 9.97
CA LYS A 170 6.75 3.46 9.20
C LYS A 170 5.74 3.67 8.07
N VAL A 171 4.69 4.47 8.29
CA VAL A 171 3.72 4.81 7.24
C VAL A 171 4.39 5.67 6.15
N LEU A 172 5.27 6.60 6.52
CA LEU A 172 6.05 7.41 5.57
C LEU A 172 7.02 6.55 4.75
N ALA A 173 7.63 5.53 5.34
CA ALA A 173 8.50 4.61 4.61
C ALA A 173 7.75 3.89 3.46
N PHE A 174 6.48 3.53 3.64
CA PHE A 174 5.66 3.02 2.54
C PHE A 174 5.42 4.07 1.45
N ALA A 175 5.21 5.33 1.82
CA ALA A 175 5.08 6.42 0.85
C ALA A 175 6.33 6.56 -0.02
N GLU A 176 7.52 6.51 0.60
CA GLU A 176 8.81 6.54 -0.10
C GLU A 176 8.99 5.34 -1.04
N GLU A 177 8.59 4.15 -0.61
CA GLU A 177 8.63 2.95 -1.44
C GLU A 177 7.68 3.05 -2.65
N PHE A 178 6.47 3.59 -2.46
CA PHE A 178 5.53 3.86 -3.56
C PHE A 178 6.10 4.87 -4.56
N ASP A 179 6.71 5.95 -4.08
CA ASP A 179 7.32 6.96 -4.94
C ASP A 179 8.55 6.42 -5.68
N ALA A 180 9.35 5.55 -5.06
CA ALA A 180 10.48 4.88 -5.70
C ALA A 180 10.02 3.97 -6.85
N LEU A 181 8.96 3.18 -6.64
CA LEU A 181 8.34 2.35 -7.67
C LEU A 181 7.71 3.21 -8.78
N ARG A 182 7.07 4.34 -8.43
CA ARG A 182 6.51 5.26 -9.42
C ARG A 182 7.59 5.85 -10.31
N ALA A 183 8.69 6.28 -9.72
CA ALA A 183 9.84 6.79 -10.46
C ALA A 183 10.43 5.72 -11.40
N GLU A 184 10.38 4.44 -11.04
CA GLU A 184 10.74 3.36 -11.96
C GLU A 184 9.77 3.27 -13.15
N VAL A 185 8.47 3.29 -12.89
CA VAL A 185 7.42 3.24 -13.92
C VAL A 185 7.53 4.40 -14.91
N GLU A 186 7.79 5.61 -14.42
CA GLU A 186 7.91 6.82 -15.24
C GLU A 186 9.14 6.80 -16.18
N ARG A 187 10.19 6.05 -15.83
CA ARG A 187 11.39 5.90 -16.70
C ARG A 187 11.13 5.06 -17.95
N TRP A 188 10.02 4.33 -18.02
CA TRP A 188 9.69 3.51 -19.17
C TRP A 188 9.36 4.32 -20.43
N CYS A 189 9.17 5.65 -20.31
CA CYS A 189 8.97 6.57 -21.43
C CYS A 189 7.94 6.07 -22.46
N LEU A 190 6.93 5.33 -22.00
CA LEU A 190 5.85 4.87 -22.86
C LEU A 190 5.12 6.11 -23.38
N PRO A 191 4.68 6.12 -24.65
CA PRO A 191 3.90 7.23 -25.19
C PRO A 191 2.74 7.49 -24.24
N SER A 192 2.84 8.58 -23.46
CA SER A 192 1.77 8.95 -22.56
C SER A 192 0.57 9.25 -23.43
N ALA A 193 -0.60 8.80 -23.01
CA ALA A 193 -1.87 9.28 -23.53
C ALA A 193 -1.84 10.81 -23.65
N THR A 194 -1.53 11.36 -24.82
CA THR A 194 -1.80 12.77 -25.05
C THR A 194 -3.31 12.86 -25.01
N MET A 195 -3.88 13.45 -23.95
CA MET A 195 -5.30 13.74 -23.91
C MET A 195 -5.57 14.74 -25.02
N VAL A 196 -5.99 14.24 -26.18
CA VAL A 196 -6.43 15.07 -27.28
C VAL A 196 -7.83 15.57 -26.91
N PHE A 197 -7.90 16.77 -26.34
CA PHE A 197 -9.16 17.47 -26.18
C PHE A 197 -9.60 17.93 -27.57
N HIS A 198 -10.56 17.22 -28.15
CA HIS A 198 -11.26 17.73 -29.32
C HIS A 198 -12.13 18.88 -28.83
N ALA A 199 -11.74 20.12 -29.17
CA ALA A 199 -12.66 21.25 -29.07
C ALA A 199 -13.78 20.98 -30.07
N GLU A 200 -14.97 20.62 -29.56
CA GLU A 200 -16.18 20.62 -30.37
C GLU A 200 -16.36 22.05 -30.88
N LYS A 201 -16.26 22.24 -32.19
CA LYS A 201 -16.71 23.47 -32.83
C LYS A 201 -18.24 23.37 -32.88
N GLU A 202 -18.89 24.14 -32.00
CA GLU A 202 -20.30 24.51 -32.15
C GLU A 202 -20.53 25.28 -33.46
#